data_AF-A0A2P2MGG3-F1
#
_entry.id   AF-A0A2P2MGG3-F1
#
_cell.length_a   1.000
_cell.length_b   1.000
_cell.length_c   1.000
_cell.angle_alpha   90.00
_cell.angle_beta   90.00
_cell.angle_gamma   90.00
#
_symmetry.space_group_name_H-M   'P 1'
#
loop_
_entity.id
_entity.type
_entity.pdbx_description
1 polymer ?
#
loop_
_entity_poly.entity_id
_entity_poly.type
_entity_poly.pdbx_seq_one_letter_code
_entity_poly.pdbx_strand_id
1 'polypeptide(L)'
;MFGEVEYNPTRQFCSVSMEEQLDSLHRAVDAGKIAESSAHYPKIISVQNSYNLLCRTFDSGLAECCHHEGTSLLAYSPLAMGILSGKYFLHDRGPADARLNLFKGLSLDFPLPFTSESPSPNVIYCCFSFLGKD
;
A
#
# COMPACT_ATOMS: atom_id res chain seq x y z
N MET A 1 11.55 8.43 -7.94
CA MET A 1 10.19 8.31 -8.48
C MET A 1 10.18 7.23 -9.56
N PHE A 2 9.55 6.07 -9.28
CA PHE A 2 9.72 4.79 -10.00
C PHE A 2 11.15 4.54 -10.53
N GLY A 3 12.02 4.07 -9.63
CA GLY A 3 13.41 3.72 -9.94
C GLY A 3 14.45 4.60 -9.25
N GLU A 4 14.12 5.85 -8.90
CA GLU A 4 15.00 6.65 -8.03
C GLU A 4 14.77 6.35 -6.55
N VAL A 5 15.88 6.27 -5.81
CA VAL A 5 15.94 5.82 -4.41
C VAL A 5 15.64 6.95 -3.42
N GLU A 6 15.80 8.20 -3.83
CA GLU A 6 15.63 9.38 -2.98
C GLU A 6 14.45 10.26 -3.42
N TYR A 7 13.75 10.82 -2.43
CA TYR A 7 12.67 11.77 -2.64
C TYR A 7 13.23 13.16 -2.95
N ASN A 8 12.81 13.77 -4.06
CA ASN A 8 13.19 15.13 -4.42
C ASN A 8 12.00 16.09 -4.22
N PRO A 9 12.04 16.98 -3.21
CA PRO A 9 10.92 17.88 -2.89
C PRO A 9 10.66 18.94 -3.97
N THR A 10 11.62 19.19 -4.87
CA THR A 10 11.45 20.13 -5.98
C THR A 10 10.72 19.51 -7.18
N ARG A 11 10.58 18.18 -7.21
CA ARG A 11 9.83 17.42 -8.21
C ARG A 11 8.42 17.08 -7.71
N GLN A 12 7.70 18.08 -7.22
CA GLN A 12 6.32 17.90 -6.79
C GLN A 12 5.39 17.92 -8.01
N PHE A 13 4.59 16.87 -8.17
CA PHE A 13 3.55 16.83 -9.20
C PHE A 13 2.33 17.60 -8.69
N CYS A 14 1.65 18.32 -9.58
CA CYS A 14 0.32 18.81 -9.26
C CYS A 14 -0.56 17.62 -8.88
N SER A 15 -1.19 17.69 -7.71
CA SER A 15 -2.18 16.70 -7.30
C SER A 15 -3.37 16.76 -8.26
N VAL A 16 -3.66 15.63 -8.92
CA VAL A 16 -4.92 15.46 -9.67
C VAL A 16 -6.05 15.34 -8.65
N SER A 17 -7.18 15.99 -8.90
CA SER A 17 -8.32 15.92 -7.98
C SER A 17 -8.93 14.51 -8.00
N MET A 18 -9.59 14.13 -6.90
CA MET A 18 -10.23 12.82 -6.80
C MET A 18 -11.34 12.66 -7.85
N GLU A 19 -12.04 13.75 -8.18
CA GLU A 19 -13.09 13.77 -9.19
C GLU A 19 -12.54 13.43 -10.57
N GLU A 20 -11.41 14.00 -10.96
CA GLU A 20 -10.75 13.72 -12.25
C GLU A 20 -10.21 12.28 -12.31
N GLN A 21 -9.71 11.76 -11.18
CA GLN A 21 -9.28 10.35 -11.08
C GLN A 21 -10.47 9.39 -11.26
N LEU A 22 -11.61 9.68 -10.63
CA LEU A 22 -12.83 8.88 -10.73
C LEU A 22 -13.47 8.95 -12.12
N ASP A 23 -13.48 10.11 -12.78
CA ASP A 23 -13.93 10.26 -14.18
C ASP A 23 -13.08 9.41 -15.13
N SER A 24 -11.76 9.48 -14.97
CA SER A 24 -10.82 8.67 -15.74
C SER A 24 -11.03 7.17 -15.54
N LEU A 25 -11.36 6.76 -14.30
CA LEU A 25 -11.68 5.38 -13.97
C LEU A 25 -12.99 4.93 -14.62
N HIS A 26 -14.04 5.76 -14.58
CA HIS A 26 -15.32 5.47 -15.21
C HIS A 26 -15.17 5.24 -16.72
N ARG A 27 -14.39 6.09 -17.40
CA ARG A 27 -14.06 5.92 -18.83
C ARG A 27 -13.35 4.60 -19.14
N ALA A 28 -12.54 4.08 -18.21
CA ALA A 28 -11.89 2.79 -18.37
C ALA A 28 -12.86 1.61 -18.18
N VAL A 29 -13.87 1.75 -17.30
CA VAL A 29 -14.98 0.80 -17.17
C VAL A 29 -15.84 0.79 -18.43
N ASP A 30 -16.25 1.96 -18.95
CA ASP A 30 -17.04 2.08 -20.18
C ASP A 30 -16.35 1.44 -21.40
N ALA A 31 -15.01 1.52 -21.44
CA ALA A 31 -14.20 0.88 -22.45
C ALA A 31 -14.06 -0.65 -22.27
N GLY A 32 -14.67 -1.24 -21.23
CA GLY A 32 -14.59 -2.66 -20.90
C GLY A 32 -13.22 -3.11 -20.40
N LYS A 33 -12.34 -2.18 -19.99
CA LYS A 33 -10.98 -2.51 -19.52
C LYS A 33 -10.94 -2.90 -18.05
N ILE A 34 -11.94 -2.45 -17.27
CA ILE A 34 -12.08 -2.73 -15.85
C ILE A 34 -13.46 -3.33 -15.64
N ALA A 35 -13.50 -4.48 -14.96
CA ALA A 35 -14.77 -5.11 -14.61
C ALA A 35 -15.43 -4.35 -13.48
N GLU A 36 -16.71 -4.01 -13.66
CA GLU A 36 -17.54 -3.39 -12.65
C GLU A 36 -18.82 -4.23 -12.45
N SER A 37 -19.26 -4.39 -11.20
CA SER A 37 -20.54 -5.04 -10.89
C SER A 37 -21.72 -4.07 -10.79
N SER A 38 -21.46 -2.76 -10.81
CA SER A 38 -22.43 -1.68 -10.62
C SER A 38 -22.57 -0.83 -11.90
N ALA A 39 -23.70 -0.14 -12.04
CA ALA A 39 -24.11 0.51 -13.28
C ALA A 39 -24.00 2.04 -13.26
N HIS A 40 -23.47 2.67 -12.21
CA HIS A 40 -23.46 4.15 -12.10
C HIS A 40 -22.11 4.74 -11.64
N TYR A 41 -21.33 4.08 -10.78
CA TYR A 41 -19.96 4.50 -10.43
C TYR A 41 -19.13 3.32 -9.93
N PRO A 42 -17.84 3.23 -10.31
CA PRO A 42 -16.96 2.16 -9.87
C PRO A 42 -16.88 2.11 -8.35
N LYS A 43 -17.58 1.14 -7.75
CA LYS A 43 -17.58 0.93 -6.31
C LYS A 43 -16.21 0.45 -5.86
N ILE A 44 -15.67 1.07 -4.82
CA ILE A 44 -14.48 0.57 -4.14
C ILE A 44 -14.83 -0.78 -3.50
N ILE A 45 -14.11 -1.83 -3.91
CA ILE A 45 -14.32 -3.20 -3.41
C ILE A 45 -13.21 -3.67 -2.49
N SER A 46 -12.02 -3.07 -2.60
CA SER A 46 -10.87 -3.45 -1.79
C SER A 46 -9.87 -2.31 -1.60
N VAL A 47 -9.17 -2.36 -0.48
CA VAL A 47 -8.05 -1.49 -0.11
C VAL A 47 -6.78 -2.31 0.06
N GLN A 48 -5.66 -1.82 -0.43
CA GLN A 48 -4.35 -2.48 -0.36
C GLN A 48 -3.42 -1.66 0.54
N ASN A 49 -3.55 -1.89 1.85
CA ASN A 49 -2.74 -1.22 2.89
C ASN A 49 -1.70 -2.17 3.49
N SER A 50 -0.65 -1.59 4.08
CA SER A 50 0.32 -2.36 4.86
C SER A 50 -0.37 -2.89 6.11
N TYR A 51 -0.34 -4.20 6.29
CA TYR A 51 -0.89 -4.82 7.50
C TYR A 51 -0.08 -6.06 7.86
N ASN A 52 0.49 -6.06 9.06
CA ASN A 52 1.27 -7.18 9.61
C ASN A 52 1.33 -7.06 11.14
N LEU A 53 1.91 -8.06 11.82
CA LEU A 53 1.98 -8.07 13.28
C LEU A 53 2.73 -6.87 13.89
N LEU A 54 3.58 -6.18 13.11
CA LEU A 54 4.32 -5.00 13.54
C LEU A 54 3.64 -3.69 13.12
N CYS A 55 2.71 -3.73 12.17
CA CYS A 55 2.06 -2.56 11.57
C CYS A 55 0.55 -2.79 11.49
N ARG A 56 -0.18 -2.23 12.46
CA ARG A 56 -1.63 -2.39 12.64
C ARG A 56 -2.42 -1.09 12.50
N THR A 57 -1.86 -0.08 11.81
CA THR A 57 -2.51 1.22 11.60
C THR A 57 -3.89 1.10 10.92
N PHE A 58 -4.10 0.06 10.12
CA PHE A 58 -5.40 -0.25 9.54
C PHE A 58 -6.52 -0.38 10.60
N ASP A 59 -6.20 -0.91 11.79
CA ASP A 59 -7.17 -1.14 12.86
C ASP A 59 -7.65 0.17 13.51
N SER A 60 -6.90 1.27 13.38
CA SER A 60 -7.18 2.54 14.07
C SER A 60 -8.37 3.32 13.51
N GLY A 61 -8.98 2.88 12.40
CA GLY A 61 -10.20 3.48 11.86
C GLY A 61 -10.58 2.96 10.47
N LEU A 62 -9.61 2.52 9.67
CA LEU A 62 -9.88 1.95 8.35
C LEU A 62 -10.64 0.62 8.45
N ALA A 63 -10.39 -0.18 9.49
CA ALA A 63 -11.12 -1.40 9.75
C ALA A 63 -12.63 -1.17 9.96
N GLU A 64 -12.99 -0.13 10.71
CA GLU A 64 -14.39 0.27 10.93
C GLU A 64 -15.04 0.73 9.62
N CYS A 65 -14.39 1.65 8.89
CA CYS A 65 -14.90 2.11 7.59
C CYS A 65 -15.08 0.95 6.60
N CYS A 66 -14.11 0.04 6.52
CA CYS A 66 -14.19 -1.13 5.64
C CYS A 66 -15.35 -2.07 6.02
N HIS A 67 -15.60 -2.24 7.33
CA HIS A 67 -16.73 -3.02 7.81
C HIS A 67 -18.07 -2.39 7.41
N HIS A 68 -18.22 -1.08 7.56
CA HIS A 68 -19.45 -0.36 7.20
C HIS A 68 -19.69 -0.30 5.69
N GLU A 69 -18.65 -0.08 4.89
CA GLU A 69 -18.76 0.06 3.43
C GLU A 69 -18.75 -1.28 2.67
N GLY A 70 -18.53 -2.39 3.38
CA GLY A 70 -18.38 -3.72 2.77
C GLY A 70 -17.13 -3.83 1.89
N THR A 71 -16.06 -3.15 2.26
CA THR A 71 -14.78 -3.13 1.54
C THR A 71 -13.80 -4.12 2.17
N SER A 72 -13.05 -4.85 1.34
CA SER A 72 -12.09 -5.87 1.79
C SER A 72 -10.66 -5.33 1.90
N LEU A 73 -9.86 -5.82 2.86
CA LEU A 73 -8.43 -5.51 2.95
C LEU A 73 -7.60 -6.55 2.20
N LEU A 74 -6.84 -6.10 1.22
CA LEU A 74 -5.76 -6.83 0.56
C LEU A 74 -4.43 -6.41 1.18
N ALA A 75 -4.07 -7.02 2.31
CA ALA A 75 -2.86 -6.66 3.04
C ALA A 75 -1.60 -6.84 2.18
N TYR A 76 -0.81 -5.78 2.02
CA TYR A 76 0.55 -5.89 1.49
C TYR A 76 1.57 -5.97 2.62
N SER A 77 2.74 -6.56 2.34
CA SER A 77 3.81 -6.78 3.32
C SER A 77 3.40 -7.55 4.60
N PRO A 78 2.65 -8.67 4.53
CA PRO A 78 2.20 -9.42 5.71
C PRO A 78 3.35 -10.01 6.55
N LEU A 79 4.52 -10.23 5.95
CA LEU A 79 5.71 -10.78 6.62
C LEU A 79 6.75 -9.73 7.05
N ALA A 80 6.42 -8.43 6.97
CA ALA A 80 7.33 -7.33 7.32
C ALA A 80 8.74 -7.51 6.70
N MET A 81 8.81 -7.57 5.37
CA MET A 81 10.07 -7.83 4.62
C MET A 81 10.76 -9.16 4.98
N GLY A 82 10.03 -10.11 5.56
CA GLY A 82 10.52 -11.42 5.98
C GLY A 82 10.92 -11.51 7.44
N ILE A 83 10.86 -10.42 8.23
CA ILE A 83 11.17 -10.43 9.67
C ILE A 83 10.29 -11.45 10.38
N LEU A 84 8.99 -11.43 10.10
CA LEU A 84 8.01 -12.32 10.72
C LEU A 84 8.12 -13.78 10.27
N SER A 85 9.02 -14.09 9.33
CA SER A 85 9.34 -15.49 8.99
C SER A 85 10.30 -16.15 9.99
N GLY A 86 10.87 -15.40 10.94
CA GLY A 86 11.77 -15.93 11.96
C GLY A 86 13.20 -16.20 11.49
N LYS A 87 13.45 -16.20 10.17
CA LYS A 87 14.73 -16.61 9.57
C LYS A 87 15.95 -15.80 10.02
N TYR A 88 15.75 -14.56 10.41
CA TYR A 88 16.82 -13.65 10.84
C TYR A 88 17.19 -13.79 12.32
N PHE A 89 16.36 -14.46 13.12
CA PHE A 89 16.64 -14.72 14.54
C PHE A 89 17.39 -16.04 14.78
N LEU A 90 17.64 -16.81 13.73
CA LEU A 90 18.50 -18.00 13.79
C LEU A 90 19.97 -17.59 13.87
N HIS A 91 20.82 -18.50 14.36
CA HIS A 91 22.25 -18.26 14.62
C HIS A 91 23.01 -17.68 13.40
N ASP A 92 22.58 -18.06 12.19
CA ASP A 92 23.20 -17.64 10.92
C ASP A 92 22.59 -16.36 10.33
N ARG A 93 21.65 -15.69 11.02
CA ARG A 93 20.93 -14.48 10.54
C ARG A 93 20.26 -14.63 9.17
N GLY A 94 19.89 -15.87 8.84
CA GLY A 94 19.20 -16.23 7.60
C GLY A 94 20.11 -16.25 6.36
N PRO A 95 19.58 -16.69 5.21
CA PRO A 95 20.34 -16.79 3.96
C PRO A 95 20.95 -15.45 3.52
N ALA A 96 22.15 -15.46 2.91
CA ALA A 96 22.82 -14.23 2.46
C ALA A 96 22.05 -13.49 1.35
N ASP A 97 21.27 -14.23 0.56
CA ASP A 97 20.37 -13.76 -0.49
C ASP A 97 18.99 -13.33 0.03
N ALA A 98 18.75 -13.42 1.35
CA ALA A 98 17.51 -12.95 1.94
C ALA A 98 17.36 -11.42 1.79
N ARG A 99 16.13 -10.95 1.54
CA ARG A 99 15.85 -9.54 1.19
C ARG A 99 16.43 -8.51 2.17
N LEU A 100 16.36 -8.75 3.48
CA LEU A 100 16.96 -7.84 4.47
C LEU A 100 18.50 -7.90 4.49
N ASN A 101 19.08 -9.04 4.12
CA ASN A 101 20.53 -9.20 4.03
C ASN A 101 21.11 -8.57 2.76
N LEU A 102 20.32 -8.48 1.68
CA LEU A 102 20.66 -7.78 0.45
C LEU A 102 20.53 -6.26 0.58
N PHE A 103 19.47 -5.78 1.22
CA PHE A 103 19.17 -4.35 1.38
C PHE A 103 19.41 -3.87 2.82
N LYS A 104 20.62 -4.13 3.33
CA LYS A 104 21.05 -3.66 4.66
C LYS A 104 21.09 -2.13 4.66
N GLY A 105 20.25 -1.49 5.48
CA GLY A 105 20.10 -0.03 5.55
C GLY A 105 18.71 0.44 5.12
N LEU A 106 18.10 -0.20 4.11
CA LEU A 106 16.75 0.16 3.64
C LEU A 106 15.68 -0.05 4.74
N SER A 107 15.90 -0.95 5.69
CA SER A 107 15.00 -1.17 6.82
C SER A 107 15.08 -0.11 7.93
N LEU A 108 16.15 0.70 7.95
CA LEU A 108 16.32 1.83 8.87
C LEU A 108 16.01 3.16 8.15
N ASP A 109 16.26 3.23 6.84
CA ASP A 109 16.06 4.44 6.04
C ASP A 109 14.69 4.53 5.36
N PHE A 110 13.98 3.41 5.17
CA PHE A 110 12.52 3.45 5.13
C PHE A 110 12.08 3.43 6.59
N PRO A 111 11.68 4.57 7.18
CA PRO A 111 10.81 4.49 8.32
C PRO A 111 9.63 3.62 7.86
N LEU A 112 9.45 2.45 8.50
CA LEU A 112 8.08 2.02 8.76
C LEU A 112 7.37 3.30 9.19
N PRO A 113 6.19 3.65 8.66
CA PRO A 113 5.63 5.01 8.69
C PRO A 113 5.49 5.68 10.08
N PHE A 114 5.95 5.01 11.14
CA PHE A 114 6.20 5.52 12.47
C PHE A 114 7.52 4.99 13.07
N THR A 115 8.68 5.51 12.63
CA THR A 115 9.65 6.00 13.63
C THR A 115 9.30 7.46 13.90
N SER A 116 9.52 7.96 15.11
CA SER A 116 9.08 9.30 15.56
C SER A 116 9.66 10.50 14.79
N GLU A 117 10.33 10.28 13.65
CA GLU A 117 11.05 11.26 12.85
C GLU A 117 10.66 11.28 11.36
N SER A 118 9.46 10.85 10.97
CA SER A 118 8.97 11.07 9.59
C SER A 118 8.23 12.42 9.47
N PRO A 119 8.71 13.37 8.63
CA PRO A 119 8.07 14.67 8.46
C PRO A 119 6.94 14.54 7.42
N SER A 120 5.80 13.98 7.80
CA SER A 120 4.46 14.32 7.29
C SER A 120 3.43 13.27 7.72
N PRO A 121 2.40 13.63 8.51
CA PRO A 121 1.39 12.69 9.01
C PRO A 121 0.32 12.31 7.97
N ASN A 122 0.47 12.73 6.70
CA ASN A 122 -0.66 12.77 5.75
C ASN A 122 -0.56 11.81 4.56
N VAL A 123 0.42 10.90 4.52
CA VAL A 123 0.53 9.93 3.41
C VAL A 123 0.12 8.54 3.88
N ILE A 124 -1.19 8.33 3.99
CA ILE A 124 -1.75 6.97 3.96
C ILE A 124 -1.65 6.54 2.49
N TYR A 125 -0.67 5.70 2.15
CA TYR A 125 -0.64 5.01 0.85
C TYR A 125 -1.77 3.97 0.80
N CYS A 126 -2.99 4.46 0.59
CA CYS A 126 -4.16 3.65 0.31
C CYS A 126 -4.19 3.37 -1.20
N CYS A 127 -3.77 2.19 -1.63
CA CYS A 127 -4.00 1.74 -3.00
C CYS A 127 -5.37 1.05 -3.08
N PHE A 128 -6.32 1.62 -3.81
CA PHE A 128 -7.59 0.94 -4.12
C PHE A 128 -7.37 -0.06 -5.27
N SER A 129 -7.90 -1.27 -5.13
CA SER A 129 -7.82 -2.31 -6.19
C SER A 129 -9.23 -2.68 -6.67
N PHE A 130 -9.41 -2.69 -8.00
CA PHE A 130 -10.64 -3.12 -8.70
C PHE A 130 -10.39 -4.50 -9.33
N LEU A 131 -11.33 -5.44 -9.17
CA LEU A 131 -11.12 -6.88 -9.45
C LEU A 131 -11.68 -7.21 -10.85
N GLY A 132 -10.80 -7.58 -11.78
CA GLY A 132 -11.17 -8.16 -13.07
C GLY A 132 -11.59 -9.63 -12.93
N LYS A 133 -12.60 -10.04 -13.71
CA LYS A 133 -12.88 -11.46 -14.00
C LYS A 133 -12.91 -11.67 -15.51
N ASP A 134 -12.32 -12.78 -15.93
CA ASP A 134 -12.36 -13.36 -17.27
C ASP A 134 -13.79 -13.60 -17.78
#